data_AF-A0A924YP29-F1
#
_entry.id   AF-A0A924YP29-F1
#
_cell.length_a   1.000
_cell.length_b   1.000
_cell.length_c   1.000
_cell.angle_alpha   90.00
_cell.angle_beta   90.00
_cell.angle_gamma   90.00
#
_symmetry.space_group_name_H-M   'P 1'
#
loop_
_entity.id
_entity.type
_entity.pdbx_description
1 polymer ?
#
loop_
_entity_poly.entity_id
_entity_poly.type
_entity_poly.pdbx_seq_one_letter_code
_entity_poly.pdbx_strand_id
1 'polypeptide(L)'
;MTTARRLRELLARPGIIKTLAPHDVFTARLLEQAGCEMLFLGGFGVSASVFGWPDVGLVTLSEMTEAVRRMASRISIPLVADGDTGHGDLHNVARTVRDFEQAGAAGILLEDQVSPKRCGHFSGKQVIPADEMLGKLRVALDARRDPDFVIFARTDARAVEGLDAAIARACLYGELGADVCFVEAPRSREELARIGREVPYP
;
A
#
# COMPACT_ATOMS: atom_id res chain seq x y z
N MET A 1 14.22 3.97 -17.83
CA MET A 1 13.05 3.23 -17.32
C MET A 1 12.68 3.83 -15.98
N THR A 2 11.40 4.17 -15.75
CA THR A 2 10.94 4.70 -14.47
C THR A 2 10.90 3.58 -13.42
N THR A 3 10.96 3.93 -12.13
CA THR A 3 10.79 2.97 -11.04
C THR A 3 9.39 2.34 -11.05
N ALA A 4 8.37 3.09 -11.45
CA ALA A 4 7.02 2.59 -11.67
C ALA A 4 6.98 1.49 -12.75
N ARG A 5 7.60 1.73 -13.92
CA ARG A 5 7.70 0.72 -14.98
C ARG A 5 8.43 -0.54 -14.52
N ARG A 6 9.52 -0.37 -13.76
CA ARG A 6 10.25 -1.50 -13.17
C ARG A 6 9.38 -2.32 -12.21
N LEU A 7 8.53 -1.67 -11.42
CA LEU A 7 7.61 -2.37 -10.52
C LEU A 7 6.59 -3.21 -11.31
N ARG A 8 6.07 -2.71 -12.43
CA ARG A 8 5.20 -3.48 -13.34
C ARG A 8 5.86 -4.76 -13.83
N GLU A 9 7.13 -4.67 -14.24
CA GLU A 9 7.89 -5.83 -14.70
C GLU A 9 8.12 -6.84 -13.58
N LEU A 10 8.38 -6.37 -12.35
CA LEU A 10 8.50 -7.25 -11.19
C LEU A 10 7.19 -7.98 -10.88
N LEU A 11 6.04 -7.28 -10.94
CA LEU A 11 4.71 -7.85 -10.69
C LEU A 11 4.28 -8.85 -11.78
N ALA A 12 4.74 -8.67 -13.02
CA ALA A 12 4.46 -9.61 -14.11
C ALA A 12 5.33 -10.88 -14.05
N ARG A 13 6.42 -10.86 -13.28
CA ARG A 13 7.34 -12.00 -13.18
C ARG A 13 6.79 -13.05 -12.21
N PRO A 14 6.77 -14.34 -12.57
CA PRO A 14 6.36 -15.39 -11.64
C PRO A 14 7.31 -15.47 -10.44
N GLY A 15 6.75 -15.79 -9.27
CA GLY A 15 7.50 -16.00 -8.04
C GLY A 15 7.36 -14.86 -7.04
N ILE A 16 8.27 -14.81 -6.06
CA ILE A 16 8.23 -13.86 -4.95
C ILE A 16 9.14 -12.68 -5.27
N ILE A 17 8.63 -11.46 -5.15
CA ILE A 17 9.43 -10.24 -5.20
C ILE A 17 10.08 -10.05 -3.82
N LYS A 18 11.41 -10.00 -3.77
CA LYS A 18 12.13 -9.77 -2.52
C LYS A 18 11.96 -8.31 -2.08
N THR A 19 11.19 -8.10 -1.03
CA THR A 19 10.90 -6.76 -0.48
C THR A 19 11.00 -6.76 1.04
N LEU A 20 11.36 -5.59 1.58
CA LEU A 20 11.37 -5.31 3.02
C LEU A 20 10.94 -3.85 3.23
N ALA A 21 10.55 -3.54 4.47
CA ALA A 21 10.02 -2.23 4.84
C ALA A 21 11.00 -1.41 5.69
N PRO A 22 11.83 -0.53 5.09
CA PRO A 22 12.66 0.39 5.85
C PRO A 22 11.84 1.51 6.49
N HIS A 23 12.32 2.04 7.63
CA HIS A 23 11.77 3.23 8.29
C HIS A 23 12.62 4.49 8.08
N ASP A 24 13.82 4.36 7.51
CA ASP A 24 14.75 5.45 7.24
C ASP A 24 15.55 5.22 5.94
N VAL A 25 16.21 6.28 5.47
CA VAL A 25 16.97 6.27 4.21
C VAL A 25 18.22 5.39 4.27
N PHE A 26 18.93 5.36 5.39
CA PHE A 26 20.14 4.56 5.54
C PHE A 26 19.80 3.06 5.47
N THR A 27 18.77 2.64 6.20
CA THR A 27 18.24 1.27 6.13
C THR A 27 17.79 0.93 4.70
N ALA A 28 17.09 1.83 4.00
CA ALA A 28 16.68 1.62 2.60
C ALA A 28 17.87 1.36 1.66
N ARG A 29 18.97 2.11 1.81
CA ARG A 29 20.21 1.92 1.04
C ARG A 29 20.84 0.55 1.29
N LEU A 30 20.86 0.11 2.55
CA LEU A 30 21.40 -1.21 2.92
C LEU A 30 20.54 -2.35 2.32
N LEU A 31 19.23 -2.21 2.36
CA LEU A 31 18.31 -3.21 1.80
C LEU A 31 18.44 -3.33 0.27
N GLU A 32 18.63 -2.20 -0.43
CA GLU A 32 18.96 -2.20 -1.86
C GLU A 32 20.27 -2.95 -2.13
N GLN A 33 21.33 -2.66 -1.36
CA GLN A 33 22.62 -3.34 -1.50
C GLN A 33 22.55 -4.84 -1.16
N ALA A 34 21.67 -5.23 -0.24
CA ALA A 34 21.38 -6.61 0.11
C ALA A 34 20.54 -7.35 -0.95
N GLY A 35 20.13 -6.67 -2.03
CA GLY A 35 19.44 -7.28 -3.16
C GLY A 35 17.92 -7.37 -3.01
N CYS A 36 17.30 -6.48 -2.22
CA CYS A 36 15.87 -6.22 -2.33
C CYS A 36 15.55 -5.66 -3.72
N GLU A 37 14.42 -6.07 -4.29
CA GLU A 37 14.01 -5.70 -5.65
C GLU A 37 13.06 -4.52 -5.66
N MET A 38 12.35 -4.30 -4.55
CA MET A 38 11.56 -3.12 -4.22
C MET A 38 11.59 -2.91 -2.70
N LEU A 39 11.09 -1.76 -2.26
CA LEU A 39 10.92 -1.43 -0.84
C LEU A 39 9.50 -0.95 -0.57
N PHE A 40 9.06 -1.11 0.68
CA PHE A 40 7.76 -0.62 1.15
C PHE A 40 7.94 0.36 2.31
N LEU A 41 7.51 1.61 2.16
CA LEU A 41 7.51 2.57 3.25
C LEU A 41 6.16 2.51 3.99
N GLY A 42 6.15 1.83 5.15
CA GLY A 42 4.94 1.69 5.98
C GLY A 42 4.68 2.91 6.87
N GLY A 43 3.40 3.26 7.07
CA GLY A 43 3.00 4.40 7.90
C GLY A 43 3.46 4.28 9.35
N PHE A 44 3.36 3.08 9.94
CA PHE A 44 3.86 2.83 11.30
C PHE A 44 5.37 3.07 11.43
N GLY A 45 6.16 2.67 10.43
CA GLY A 45 7.62 2.85 10.46
C GLY A 45 7.99 4.33 10.56
N VAL A 46 7.29 5.18 9.82
CA VAL A 46 7.46 6.65 9.92
C VAL A 46 6.97 7.16 11.26
N SER A 47 5.76 6.78 11.68
CA SER A 47 5.14 7.21 12.94
C SER A 47 6.02 6.92 14.17
N ALA A 48 6.50 5.68 14.29
CA ALA A 48 7.27 5.22 15.43
C ALA A 48 8.70 5.77 15.41
N SER A 49 9.40 5.69 14.27
CA SER A 49 10.83 6.00 14.23
C SER A 49 11.12 7.50 14.16
N VAL A 50 10.21 8.29 13.57
CA VAL A 50 10.41 9.75 13.45
C VAL A 50 9.78 10.51 14.62
N PHE A 51 8.61 10.07 15.08
CA PHE A 51 7.81 10.83 16.07
C PHE A 51 7.64 10.13 17.41
N GLY A 52 7.97 8.84 17.52
CA GLY A 52 7.72 8.06 18.73
C GLY A 52 6.22 7.85 18.99
N TRP A 53 5.40 7.87 17.94
CA TRP A 53 3.95 7.79 18.03
C TRP A 53 3.39 6.40 17.67
N PRO A 54 2.18 6.06 18.16
CA PRO A 54 1.47 4.87 17.73
C PRO A 54 0.85 5.05 16.34
N ASP A 55 0.65 3.94 15.63
CA ASP A 55 0.01 3.93 14.31
C ASP A 55 -1.53 4.00 14.39
N VAL A 56 -2.02 5.20 14.64
CA VAL A 56 -3.46 5.50 14.80
C VAL A 56 -3.91 6.68 13.93
N GLY A 57 -3.22 6.89 12.79
CA GLY A 57 -3.54 7.94 11.83
C GLY A 57 -3.09 9.35 12.25
N LEU A 58 -2.03 9.45 13.07
CA LEU A 58 -1.46 10.74 13.48
C LEU A 58 -0.54 11.36 12.42
N VAL A 59 0.15 10.52 11.63
CA VAL A 59 1.06 10.99 10.59
C VAL A 59 0.24 11.60 9.46
N THR A 60 0.57 12.84 9.12
CA THR A 60 -0.10 13.61 8.07
C THR A 60 0.43 13.23 6.68
N LEU A 61 -0.36 13.56 5.64
CA LEU A 61 0.06 13.43 4.25
C LEU A 61 1.40 14.13 3.97
N SER A 62 1.61 15.33 4.53
CA SER A 62 2.83 16.11 4.30
C SER A 62 4.07 15.41 4.88
N GLU A 63 3.93 14.80 6.06
CA GLU A 63 5.01 14.05 6.72
C GLU A 63 5.33 12.75 5.96
N MET A 64 4.30 12.01 5.53
CA MET A 64 4.51 10.82 4.69
C MET A 64 5.15 11.18 3.34
N THR A 65 4.66 12.22 2.67
CA THR A 65 5.21 12.69 1.37
C THR A 65 6.68 13.07 1.49
N GLU A 66 7.07 13.72 2.59
CA GLU A 66 8.48 14.05 2.84
C GLU A 66 9.34 12.81 3.10
N ALA A 67 8.82 11.83 3.84
CA ALA A 67 9.51 10.55 4.05
C ALA A 67 9.71 9.80 2.71
N VAL A 68 8.69 9.75 1.86
CA VAL A 68 8.76 9.21 0.49
C VAL A 68 9.85 9.91 -0.31
N ARG A 69 9.83 11.26 -0.35
CA ARG A 69 10.80 12.06 -1.12
C ARG A 69 12.24 11.80 -0.69
N ARG A 70 12.50 11.77 0.62
CA ARG A 70 13.84 11.51 1.17
C ARG A 70 14.35 10.13 0.78
N MET A 71 13.48 9.12 0.82
CA MET A 71 13.86 7.74 0.52
C MET A 71 14.02 7.51 -0.99
N ALA A 72 13.01 7.88 -1.78
CA ALA A 72 12.99 7.67 -3.23
C ALA A 72 14.16 8.37 -3.94
N SER A 73 14.58 9.56 -3.47
CA SER A 73 15.72 10.29 -4.05
C SER A 73 17.10 9.63 -3.81
N ARG A 74 17.17 8.55 -3.03
CA ARG A 74 18.42 7.88 -2.63
C ARG A 74 18.51 6.41 -3.02
N ILE A 75 17.45 5.84 -3.57
CA ILE A 75 17.41 4.46 -4.07
C ILE A 75 17.13 4.42 -5.57
N SER A 76 17.47 3.32 -6.22
CA SER A 76 17.25 3.07 -7.65
C SER A 76 16.21 1.96 -7.91
N ILE A 77 15.75 1.29 -6.84
CA ILE A 77 14.68 0.30 -6.86
C ILE A 77 13.31 0.93 -6.54
N PRO A 78 12.19 0.32 -6.94
CA PRO A 78 10.86 0.86 -6.70
C PRO A 78 10.53 0.99 -5.21
N LEU A 79 9.85 2.07 -4.85
CA LEU A 79 9.31 2.32 -3.52
C LEU A 79 7.78 2.37 -3.58
N VAL A 80 7.11 1.53 -2.81
CA VAL A 80 5.67 1.64 -2.58
C VAL A 80 5.45 2.29 -1.23
N ALA A 81 4.58 3.29 -1.17
CA ALA A 81 4.31 4.04 0.05
C ALA A 81 2.90 3.76 0.59
N ASP A 82 2.80 3.65 1.92
CA ASP A 82 1.53 3.52 2.62
C ASP A 82 0.76 4.86 2.61
N GLY A 83 -0.38 4.88 1.94
CA GLY A 83 -1.28 6.03 1.85
C GLY A 83 -2.44 5.96 2.85
N ASP A 84 -2.42 5.00 3.78
CA ASP A 84 -3.51 4.73 4.72
C ASP A 84 -4.87 4.67 3.98
N THR A 85 -5.86 5.40 4.48
CA THR A 85 -7.21 5.50 3.92
C THR A 85 -7.34 6.62 2.87
N GLY A 86 -6.22 7.24 2.46
CA GLY A 86 -6.15 8.36 1.52
C GLY A 86 -6.09 9.77 2.14
N HIS A 87 -5.80 9.86 3.45
CA HIS A 87 -5.67 11.11 4.22
C HIS A 87 -6.85 12.10 4.09
N GLY A 88 -8.08 11.59 3.96
CA GLY A 88 -9.31 12.39 3.96
C GLY A 88 -10.41 11.80 3.07
N ASP A 89 -11.10 12.66 2.32
CA ASP A 89 -12.15 12.27 1.38
C ASP A 89 -11.59 11.88 -0.01
N LEU A 90 -12.46 11.78 -1.02
CA LEU A 90 -12.06 11.47 -2.40
C LEU A 90 -11.08 12.51 -2.99
N HIS A 91 -11.23 13.80 -2.70
CA HIS A 91 -10.28 14.82 -3.17
C HIS A 91 -8.91 14.63 -2.51
N ASN A 92 -8.90 14.24 -1.23
CA ASN A 92 -7.66 13.92 -0.53
C ASN A 92 -6.99 12.66 -1.09
N VAL A 93 -7.76 11.63 -1.49
CA VAL A 93 -7.20 10.45 -2.18
C VAL A 93 -6.48 10.88 -3.46
N ALA A 94 -7.14 11.67 -4.31
CA ALA A 94 -6.53 12.16 -5.56
C ALA A 94 -5.25 12.97 -5.30
N ARG A 95 -5.26 13.82 -4.26
CA ARG A 95 -4.09 14.58 -3.86
C ARG A 95 -2.97 13.67 -3.36
N THR A 96 -3.27 12.69 -2.51
CA THR A 96 -2.31 11.75 -1.94
C THR A 96 -1.57 10.99 -3.03
N VAL A 97 -2.29 10.45 -4.02
CA VAL A 97 -1.69 9.76 -5.17
C VAL A 97 -0.69 10.67 -5.88
N ARG A 98 -1.10 11.90 -6.23
CA ARG A 98 -0.27 12.85 -6.95
C ARG A 98 0.96 13.30 -6.15
N ASP A 99 0.79 13.54 -4.84
CA ASP A 99 1.87 13.99 -3.96
C ASP A 99 2.92 12.88 -3.79
N PHE A 100 2.49 11.61 -3.63
CA PHE A 100 3.41 10.46 -3.52
C PHE A 100 4.12 10.16 -4.84
N GLU A 101 3.39 10.18 -5.95
CA GLU A 101 3.96 10.02 -7.29
C GLU A 101 5.01 11.12 -7.57
N GLN A 102 4.68 12.38 -7.29
CA GLN A 102 5.61 13.50 -7.44
C GLN A 102 6.82 13.39 -6.50
N ALA A 103 6.66 12.81 -5.32
CA ALA A 103 7.75 12.54 -4.39
C ALA A 103 8.68 11.39 -4.85
N GLY A 104 8.30 10.65 -5.89
CA GLY A 104 9.13 9.60 -6.50
C GLY A 104 8.75 8.18 -6.09
N ALA A 105 7.59 7.96 -5.46
CA ALA A 105 7.07 6.62 -5.25
C ALA A 105 6.79 5.95 -6.61
N ALA A 106 6.94 4.63 -6.66
CA ALA A 106 6.54 3.78 -7.79
C ALA A 106 5.11 3.27 -7.65
N GLY A 107 4.55 3.32 -6.45
CA GLY A 107 3.18 2.97 -6.16
C GLY A 107 2.73 3.42 -4.79
N ILE A 108 1.44 3.25 -4.54
CA ILE A 108 0.76 3.59 -3.28
C ILE A 108 -0.10 2.42 -2.82
N LEU A 109 -0.19 2.23 -1.51
CA LEU A 109 -1.19 1.37 -0.88
C LEU A 109 -2.32 2.19 -0.27
N LEU A 110 -3.55 1.80 -0.55
CA LEU A 110 -4.76 2.35 0.06
C LEU A 110 -5.56 1.23 0.74
N GLU A 111 -6.02 1.47 1.97
CA GLU A 111 -6.77 0.49 2.76
C GLU A 111 -8.25 0.88 2.98
N ASP A 112 -9.10 -0.14 3.13
CA ASP A 112 -10.55 0.00 3.33
C ASP A 112 -10.98 0.18 4.79
N GLN A 113 -10.07 0.64 5.66
CA GLN A 113 -10.43 0.94 7.05
C GLN A 113 -11.29 2.21 7.16
N VAL A 114 -12.16 2.22 8.18
CA VAL A 114 -12.83 3.44 8.65
C VAL A 114 -11.78 4.39 9.24
N SER A 115 -11.84 5.66 8.89
CA SER A 115 -10.99 6.70 9.49
C SER A 115 -11.57 7.19 10.85
N PRO A 116 -10.75 7.40 11.89
CA PRO A 116 -9.31 7.18 11.95
C PRO A 116 -8.97 5.69 11.97
N LYS A 117 -8.02 5.31 11.11
CA LYS A 117 -7.55 3.92 10.97
C LYS A 117 -6.71 3.46 12.16
N ARG A 118 -6.49 2.15 12.25
CA ARG A 118 -5.57 1.54 13.21
C ARG A 118 -4.59 0.60 12.50
N CYS A 119 -3.47 0.29 13.15
CA CYS A 119 -2.58 -0.77 12.68
C CYS A 119 -3.35 -2.07 12.38
N GLY A 120 -3.05 -2.72 11.24
CA GLY A 120 -3.72 -3.94 10.76
C GLY A 120 -3.68 -5.13 11.73
N HIS A 121 -2.82 -5.11 12.74
CA HIS A 121 -2.73 -6.15 13.76
C HIS A 121 -3.43 -5.80 15.08
N PHE A 122 -4.03 -4.61 15.20
CA PHE A 122 -4.76 -4.20 16.39
C PHE A 122 -6.21 -4.67 16.35
N SER A 123 -6.82 -4.83 17.53
CA SER A 123 -8.26 -5.10 17.65
C SER A 123 -9.09 -3.82 17.48
N GLY A 124 -10.39 -4.00 17.20
CA GLY A 124 -11.34 -2.90 17.07
C GLY A 124 -11.26 -2.13 15.75
N LYS A 125 -10.64 -2.71 14.71
CA LYS A 125 -10.71 -2.20 13.34
C LYS A 125 -12.14 -2.30 12.80
N GLN A 126 -12.47 -1.37 11.92
CA GLN A 126 -13.70 -1.39 11.13
C GLN A 126 -13.32 -1.14 9.69
N VAL A 127 -14.08 -1.71 8.76
CA VAL A 127 -13.92 -1.49 7.32
C VAL A 127 -15.14 -0.75 6.77
N ILE A 128 -14.90 0.11 5.78
CA ILE A 128 -15.97 0.78 5.05
C ILE A 128 -16.70 -0.21 4.13
N PRO A 129 -17.93 0.11 3.68
CA PRO A 129 -18.59 -0.67 2.63
C PRO A 129 -17.70 -0.79 1.39
N ALA A 130 -17.73 -1.95 0.72
CA ALA A 130 -16.88 -2.19 -0.45
C ALA A 130 -17.07 -1.13 -1.55
N ASP A 131 -18.31 -0.67 -1.78
CA ASP A 131 -18.64 0.37 -2.76
C ASP A 131 -17.96 1.71 -2.45
N GLU A 132 -17.76 2.05 -1.18
CA GLU A 132 -17.04 3.25 -0.79
C GLU A 132 -15.54 3.12 -1.12
N MET A 133 -14.95 1.95 -0.85
CA MET A 133 -13.56 1.66 -1.23
C MET A 133 -13.38 1.68 -2.76
N LEU A 134 -14.34 1.16 -3.52
CA LEU A 134 -14.34 1.25 -4.98
C LEU A 134 -14.35 2.71 -5.46
N GLY A 135 -15.11 3.58 -4.79
CA GLY A 135 -15.08 5.02 -5.03
C GLY A 135 -13.67 5.61 -4.86
N LYS A 136 -12.98 5.26 -3.76
CA LYS A 136 -11.60 5.70 -3.50
C LYS A 136 -10.62 5.17 -4.55
N LEU A 137 -10.68 3.89 -4.87
CA LEU A 137 -9.80 3.26 -5.85
C LEU A 137 -9.98 3.83 -7.25
N ARG A 138 -11.22 4.12 -7.68
CA ARG A 138 -11.48 4.77 -8.97
C ARG A 138 -10.83 6.15 -9.03
N VAL A 139 -10.97 6.94 -7.96
CA VAL A 139 -10.32 8.25 -7.89
C VAL A 139 -8.79 8.12 -7.86
N ALA A 140 -8.24 7.12 -7.20
CA ALA A 140 -6.80 6.86 -7.20
C ALA A 140 -6.27 6.50 -8.59
N LEU A 141 -6.99 5.64 -9.32
CA LEU A 141 -6.67 5.23 -10.69
C LEU A 141 -6.75 6.42 -11.67
N ASP A 142 -7.76 7.30 -11.51
CA ASP A 142 -7.90 8.51 -12.33
C ASP A 142 -6.86 9.59 -11.98
N ALA A 143 -6.34 9.59 -10.75
CA ALA A 143 -5.44 10.63 -10.26
C ALA A 143 -3.98 10.43 -10.66
N ARG A 144 -3.54 9.19 -10.91
CA ARG A 144 -2.16 8.88 -11.32
C ARG A 144 -1.83 9.55 -12.66
N ARG A 145 -0.63 10.11 -12.78
CA ARG A 145 -0.18 10.76 -14.02
C ARG A 145 0.65 9.83 -14.89
N ASP A 146 1.55 9.07 -14.28
CA ASP A 146 2.27 7.96 -14.89
C ASP A 146 1.34 6.73 -14.95
N PRO A 147 0.98 6.23 -16.15
CA PRO A 147 0.16 5.03 -16.28
C PRO A 147 0.82 3.79 -15.69
N ASP A 148 2.15 3.77 -15.52
CA ASP A 148 2.85 2.67 -14.86
C ASP A 148 2.77 2.74 -13.32
N PHE A 149 2.35 3.87 -12.71
CA PHE A 149 2.22 4.01 -11.25
C PHE A 149 1.22 2.99 -10.70
N VAL A 150 1.63 2.26 -9.65
CA VAL A 150 0.94 1.07 -9.16
C VAL A 150 0.04 1.41 -7.98
N ILE A 151 -1.24 1.02 -8.06
CA ILE A 151 -2.22 1.15 -6.98
C ILE A 151 -2.41 -0.20 -6.30
N PHE A 152 -1.99 -0.32 -5.04
CA PHE A 152 -2.23 -1.46 -4.17
C PHE A 152 -3.54 -1.22 -3.40
N ALA A 153 -4.50 -2.14 -3.53
CA ALA A 153 -5.74 -2.13 -2.75
C ALA A 153 -5.60 -3.11 -1.59
N ARG A 154 -5.55 -2.59 -0.37
CA ARG A 154 -5.53 -3.39 0.86
C ARG A 154 -6.92 -3.52 1.45
N THR A 155 -7.25 -4.74 1.87
CA THR A 155 -8.43 -5.00 2.70
C THR A 155 -8.05 -5.49 4.09
N ASP A 156 -8.62 -4.85 5.10
CA ASP A 156 -8.51 -5.25 6.51
C ASP A 156 -9.69 -6.12 6.97
N ALA A 157 -10.60 -6.47 6.04
CA ALA A 157 -11.85 -7.16 6.32
C ALA A 157 -11.66 -8.55 6.91
N ARG A 158 -10.50 -9.20 6.75
CA ARG A 158 -10.28 -10.56 7.30
C ARG A 158 -10.44 -10.62 8.81
N ALA A 159 -10.09 -9.55 9.52
CA ALA A 159 -10.24 -9.48 10.98
C ALA A 159 -11.67 -9.10 11.41
N VAL A 160 -12.45 -8.47 10.54
CA VAL A 160 -13.75 -7.85 10.85
C VAL A 160 -14.91 -8.71 10.35
N GLU A 161 -14.83 -9.17 9.10
CA GLU A 161 -15.89 -9.86 8.35
C GLU A 161 -15.52 -11.31 8.00
N GLY A 162 -14.25 -11.70 8.17
CA GLY A 162 -13.73 -13.04 7.88
C GLY A 162 -13.04 -13.16 6.53
N LEU A 163 -12.43 -14.33 6.27
CA LEU A 163 -11.58 -14.55 5.09
C LEU A 163 -12.35 -14.48 3.77
N ASP A 164 -13.55 -15.06 3.72
CA ASP A 164 -14.37 -15.10 2.49
C ASP A 164 -14.73 -13.69 2.02
N ALA A 165 -15.15 -12.82 2.96
CA ALA A 165 -15.46 -11.42 2.68
C ALA A 165 -14.22 -10.65 2.21
N ALA A 166 -13.05 -10.91 2.81
CA ALA A 166 -11.79 -10.28 2.41
C ALA A 166 -11.35 -10.70 1.00
N ILE A 167 -11.47 -11.98 0.65
CA ILE A 167 -11.19 -12.48 -0.71
C ILE A 167 -12.16 -11.85 -1.71
N ALA A 168 -13.46 -11.82 -1.41
CA ALA A 168 -14.45 -11.21 -2.28
C ALA A 168 -14.18 -9.71 -2.54
N ARG A 169 -13.82 -8.96 -1.48
CA ARG A 169 -13.40 -7.56 -1.59
C ARG A 169 -12.15 -7.40 -2.44
N ALA A 170 -11.12 -8.21 -2.21
CA ALA A 170 -9.88 -8.18 -2.99
C ALA A 170 -10.14 -8.43 -4.49
N CYS A 171 -10.93 -9.44 -4.83
CA CYS A 171 -11.32 -9.69 -6.22
C CYS A 171 -12.06 -8.49 -6.83
N LEU A 172 -13.03 -7.91 -6.10
CA LEU A 172 -13.78 -6.74 -6.55
C LEU A 172 -12.86 -5.52 -6.79
N TYR A 173 -11.86 -5.33 -5.93
CA TYR A 173 -10.88 -4.25 -6.07
C TYR A 173 -9.99 -4.46 -7.31
N GLY A 174 -9.55 -5.69 -7.55
CA GLY A 174 -8.81 -6.06 -8.76
C GLY A 174 -9.65 -5.95 -10.04
N GLU A 175 -10.93 -6.33 -10.01
CA GLU A 175 -11.86 -6.18 -11.13
C GLU A 175 -12.07 -4.72 -11.55
N LEU A 176 -12.07 -3.79 -10.59
CA LEU A 176 -12.11 -2.35 -10.86
C LEU A 176 -10.82 -1.85 -11.55
N GLY A 177 -9.69 -2.53 -11.33
CA GLY A 177 -8.40 -2.18 -11.89
C GLY A 177 -7.32 -1.83 -10.87
N ALA A 178 -7.49 -2.17 -9.59
CA ALA A 178 -6.37 -2.15 -8.65
C ALA A 178 -5.26 -3.10 -9.15
N ASP A 179 -4.02 -2.63 -9.11
CA ASP A 179 -2.90 -3.32 -9.75
C ASP A 179 -2.35 -4.46 -8.89
N VAL A 180 -2.55 -4.37 -7.57
CA VAL A 180 -2.17 -5.38 -6.56
C VAL A 180 -3.26 -5.46 -5.51
N CYS A 181 -3.61 -6.67 -5.08
CA CYS A 181 -4.63 -6.94 -4.08
C CYS A 181 -3.99 -7.50 -2.79
N PHE A 182 -4.07 -6.74 -1.71
CA PHE A 182 -3.47 -7.09 -0.42
C PHE A 182 -4.56 -7.50 0.58
N VAL A 183 -4.58 -8.77 0.99
CA VAL A 183 -5.44 -9.24 2.10
C VAL A 183 -4.66 -9.24 3.41
N GLU A 184 -5.04 -8.39 4.35
CA GLU A 184 -4.31 -8.20 5.61
C GLU A 184 -4.58 -9.30 6.64
N ALA A 185 -3.52 -9.60 7.42
CA ALA A 185 -3.51 -10.48 8.58
C ALA A 185 -4.07 -11.92 8.39
N PRO A 186 -3.72 -12.67 7.32
CA PRO A 186 -4.04 -14.09 7.25
C PRO A 186 -3.44 -14.82 8.47
N ARG A 187 -4.22 -15.73 9.06
CA ARG A 187 -3.84 -16.38 10.33
C ARG A 187 -3.10 -17.70 10.17
N SER A 188 -3.02 -18.24 8.96
CA SER A 188 -2.34 -19.50 8.70
C SER A 188 -1.77 -19.56 7.28
N ARG A 189 -0.90 -20.55 7.05
CA ARG A 189 -0.36 -20.82 5.70
C ARG A 189 -1.46 -21.26 4.75
N GLU A 190 -2.48 -21.93 5.27
CA GLU A 190 -3.65 -22.37 4.51
C GLU A 190 -4.50 -21.18 4.06
N GLU A 191 -4.72 -20.18 4.93
CA GLU A 191 -5.38 -18.92 4.53
C GLU A 191 -4.58 -18.21 3.44
N LEU A 192 -3.25 -18.09 3.61
CA LEU A 192 -2.38 -17.46 2.60
C LEU A 192 -2.39 -18.19 1.25
N ALA A 193 -2.31 -19.51 1.27
CA ALA A 193 -2.39 -20.33 0.06
C ALA A 193 -3.78 -20.26 -0.60
N ARG A 194 -4.84 -20.07 0.19
CA ARG A 194 -6.19 -19.88 -0.32
C ARG A 194 -6.36 -18.53 -1.01
N ILE A 195 -5.87 -17.45 -0.40
CA ILE A 195 -5.85 -16.10 -1.00
C ILE A 195 -5.16 -16.15 -2.37
N GLY A 196 -3.95 -16.72 -2.45
CA GLY A 196 -3.21 -16.83 -3.71
C GLY A 196 -3.85 -17.72 -4.79
N ARG A 197 -4.86 -18.55 -4.44
CA ARG A 197 -5.65 -19.32 -5.41
C ARG A 197 -6.91 -18.60 -5.86
N GLU A 198 -7.56 -17.87 -4.95
CA GLU A 198 -8.88 -17.29 -5.18
C GLU A 198 -8.84 -15.84 -5.63
N VAL A 199 -7.74 -15.11 -5.38
CA VAL A 199 -7.52 -13.75 -5.88
C VAL A 199 -6.61 -13.81 -7.12
N PRO A 200 -7.14 -13.62 -8.35
CA PRO A 200 -6.38 -13.79 -9.59
C PRO A 200 -5.50 -12.58 -9.95
N TYR A 201 -5.18 -11.74 -8.96
CA TYR A 201 -4.41 -10.52 -9.10
C TYR A 201 -3.13 -10.62 -8.25
N PRO A 202 -2.05 -9.91 -8.63
CA PRO A 202 -0.82 -9.86 -7.82
C PRO A 202 -1.06 -9.46 -6.37
#